data_AF-A0A419FYI7-F1
#
_entry.id   AF-A0A419FYI7-F1
#
_cell.length_a   1.000
_cell.length_b   1.000
_cell.length_c   1.000
_cell.angle_alpha   90.00
_cell.angle_beta   90.00
_cell.angle_gamma   90.00
#
_symmetry.space_group_name_H-M   'P 1'
#
loop_
_entity.id
_entity.type
_entity.pdbx_description
1 polymer ?
#
loop_
_entity_poly.entity_id
_entity_poly.type
_entity_poly.pdbx_seq_one_letter_code
_entity_poly.pdbx_strand_id
1 'polypeptide(L)'
;MRSRPGLSHSSWDKLFKKGEFMSSAQLCPISKFEKLLIATDRSEFSEGAVREAVDAETLEKIRNIVKGYNGVEEVTALHARNSGSFIFVHLDIRLFIKKLKAAHELAHDIEGVIRKEVPFIERVSIHYEPVKKDYRRHAVPLADREGLISEHFGSAPFIGIWDIRVSGPEMSSHEIIENPFMNLDKGKGIKLAELLIEREIDILYTKEAFEGKGPQYVLSGAEIELRNTELLTLNDLIESGKEAGRQEK
;
A
#
# COMPACT_ATOMS: atom_id res chain seq x y z
N MET A 1 55.29 34.69 9.44
CA MET A 1 54.53 35.10 8.22
C MET A 1 54.68 34.05 7.13
N ARG A 2 53.69 33.16 6.95
CA ARG A 2 53.40 32.49 5.68
C ARG A 2 51.89 32.22 5.64
N SER A 3 51.23 32.89 4.70
CA SER A 3 49.78 32.91 4.45
C SER A 3 49.33 31.62 3.75
N ARG A 4 48.14 31.11 4.14
CA ARG A 4 47.42 30.07 3.40
C ARG A 4 46.69 30.69 2.21
N PRO A 5 46.64 30.06 1.02
CA PRO A 5 45.76 30.51 -0.07
C PRO A 5 44.31 30.15 0.25
N GLY A 6 43.41 31.13 0.20
CA GLY A 6 41.97 30.92 0.26
C GLY A 6 41.44 30.48 -1.10
N LEU A 7 40.63 29.42 -1.12
CA LEU A 7 39.81 29.05 -2.26
C LEU A 7 38.54 29.93 -2.26
N SER A 8 38.24 30.53 -3.42
CA SER A 8 37.15 31.49 -3.63
C SER A 8 35.77 30.85 -3.62
N HIS A 9 34.78 31.63 -3.19
CA HIS A 9 33.35 31.30 -3.06
C HIS A 9 32.61 30.90 -4.36
N SER A 10 33.28 30.80 -5.50
CA SER A 10 32.64 30.59 -6.82
C SER A 10 32.60 29.15 -7.32
N SER A 11 33.06 28.16 -6.53
CA SER A 11 33.02 26.74 -6.93
C SER A 11 31.80 25.97 -6.38
N TRP A 12 31.07 26.52 -5.41
CA TRP A 12 29.92 25.84 -4.77
C TRP A 12 28.62 26.02 -5.54
N ASP A 13 28.44 27.14 -6.25
CA ASP A 13 27.21 27.44 -6.99
C ASP A 13 27.00 26.60 -8.25
N LYS A 14 28.02 25.91 -8.75
CA LYS A 14 27.89 25.02 -9.92
C LYS A 14 27.42 23.61 -9.59
N LEU A 15 27.43 23.18 -8.33
CA LEU A 15 26.95 21.85 -7.92
C LEU A 15 25.49 21.82 -7.47
N PHE A 16 24.88 22.97 -7.19
CA PHE A 16 23.48 23.05 -6.74
C PHE A 16 22.43 23.12 -7.87
N LYS A 17 22.83 23.02 -9.16
CA LYS A 17 21.92 23.14 -10.31
C LYS A 17 21.39 21.83 -10.91
N LYS A 18 21.37 20.74 -10.13
CA LYS A 18 20.59 19.53 -10.45
C LYS A 18 19.84 19.06 -9.21
N GLY A 19 18.72 19.71 -8.92
CA GLY A 19 17.79 19.29 -7.88
C GLY A 19 16.87 18.18 -8.37
N GLU A 20 17.40 16.96 -8.53
CA GLU A 20 16.58 15.76 -8.39
C GLU A 20 16.56 15.44 -6.89
N PHE A 21 15.40 15.62 -6.25
CA PHE A 21 15.17 15.18 -4.88
C PHE A 21 15.12 13.66 -4.86
N MET A 22 16.29 13.04 -4.81
CA MET A 22 16.45 11.61 -4.56
C MET A 22 16.32 11.36 -3.05
N SER A 23 15.44 10.42 -2.69
CA SER A 23 15.24 9.97 -1.31
C SER A 23 16.57 9.49 -0.70
N SER A 24 16.78 9.81 0.58
CA SER A 24 17.97 9.41 1.37
C SER A 24 18.20 7.89 1.44
N ALA A 25 17.20 7.09 1.04
CA ALA A 25 17.33 5.63 0.91
C ALA A 25 18.26 5.19 -0.24
N GLN A 26 18.42 5.99 -1.30
CA GLN A 26 19.19 5.60 -2.50
C GLN A 26 20.71 5.79 -2.37
N LEU A 27 21.19 6.35 -1.26
CA LEU A 27 22.61 6.58 -1.00
C LEU A 27 23.15 5.76 0.19
N CYS A 28 22.38 4.81 0.74
CA CYS A 28 22.89 3.94 1.80
C CYS A 28 23.82 2.87 1.21
N PRO A 29 25.16 2.94 1.44
CA PRO A 29 26.11 1.99 0.87
C PRO A 29 25.90 0.55 1.38
N ILE A 30 25.17 0.42 2.49
CA ILE A 30 24.86 -0.84 3.19
C ILE A 30 23.85 -1.69 2.42
N SER A 31 23.02 -1.09 1.58
CA SER A 31 22.00 -1.79 0.76
C SER A 31 22.59 -2.76 -0.28
N LYS A 32 23.89 -2.69 -0.56
CA LYS A 32 24.64 -3.57 -1.49
C LYS A 32 25.69 -4.45 -0.82
N PHE A 33 25.73 -4.50 0.51
CA PHE A 33 26.69 -5.33 1.22
C PHE A 33 26.25 -6.81 1.23
N GLU A 34 26.82 -7.61 0.35
CA GLU A 34 26.65 -9.08 0.36
C GLU A 34 27.36 -9.74 1.55
N LYS A 35 28.37 -9.08 2.13
CA LYS A 35 29.17 -9.63 3.23
C LYS A 35 29.63 -8.53 4.19
N LEU A 36 29.06 -8.49 5.38
CA LEU A 36 29.51 -7.62 6.46
C LEU A 36 30.72 -8.28 7.16
N LEU A 37 31.92 -7.76 6.89
CA LEU A 37 33.13 -8.12 7.64
C LEU A 37 33.07 -7.41 9.00
N ILE A 38 32.64 -8.13 10.03
CA ILE A 38 32.74 -7.67 11.41
C ILE A 38 34.18 -7.90 11.85
N ALA A 39 34.93 -6.82 12.07
CA ALA A 39 36.19 -6.89 12.80
C ALA A 39 35.83 -7.29 14.24
N THR A 40 35.92 -8.59 14.55
CA THR A 40 35.70 -9.05 15.92
C THR A 40 36.95 -8.74 16.72
N ASP A 41 36.77 -8.10 17.86
CA ASP A 41 37.81 -7.92 18.87
C ASP A 41 38.12 -9.24 19.61
N ARG A 42 37.45 -10.35 19.22
CA ARG A 42 37.44 -11.66 19.89
C ARG A 42 37.01 -11.60 21.35
N SER A 43 36.32 -10.54 21.76
CA SER A 43 35.63 -10.55 23.03
C SER A 43 34.51 -11.61 23.01
N GLU A 44 34.17 -12.12 24.20
CA GLU A 44 33.03 -13.04 24.35
C GLU A 44 31.73 -12.46 23.77
N PHE A 45 31.59 -11.13 23.80
CA PHE A 45 30.45 -10.41 23.22
C PHE A 45 30.43 -10.47 21.69
N SER A 46 31.58 -10.28 21.01
CA SER A 46 31.64 -10.30 19.55
C SER A 46 31.53 -11.72 18.99
N GLU A 47 32.08 -12.72 19.68
CA GLU A 47 31.90 -14.13 19.31
C GLU A 47 30.46 -14.62 19.54
N GLY A 48 29.82 -14.18 20.63
CA GLY A 48 28.41 -14.44 20.89
C GLY A 48 27.51 -13.93 19.75
N ALA A 49 27.74 -12.69 19.31
CA ALA A 49 26.98 -12.10 18.20
C ALA A 49 27.13 -12.87 16.88
N VAL A 50 28.32 -13.40 16.58
CA VAL A 50 28.55 -14.22 15.37
C VAL A 50 27.90 -15.60 15.48
N ARG A 51 27.90 -16.22 16.66
CA ARG A 51 27.25 -17.53 16.90
C ARG A 51 25.74 -17.44 16.85
N GLU A 52 25.17 -16.31 17.25
CA GLU A 52 23.73 -16.06 17.20
C GLU A 52 23.23 -15.62 15.82
N ALA A 53 24.13 -15.21 14.92
CA ALA A 53 23.76 -14.83 13.56
C ALA A 53 23.36 -16.03 12.71
N VAL A 54 22.26 -15.88 11.97
CA VAL A 54 21.82 -16.84 10.95
C VAL A 54 22.49 -16.50 9.62
N ASP A 55 22.78 -17.52 8.81
CA ASP A 55 23.41 -17.32 7.51
C ASP A 55 22.48 -16.59 6.53
N ALA A 56 23.08 -15.89 5.58
CA ALA A 56 22.34 -15.06 4.62
C ALA A 56 21.47 -15.88 3.65
N GLU A 57 21.85 -17.12 3.35
CA GLU A 57 21.10 -18.00 2.44
C GLU A 57 19.76 -18.41 3.06
N THR A 58 19.77 -18.76 4.35
CA THR A 58 18.57 -19.04 5.14
C THR A 58 17.64 -17.83 5.19
N LEU A 59 18.19 -16.63 5.44
CA LEU A 59 17.40 -15.39 5.47
C LEU A 59 16.75 -15.09 4.11
N GLU A 60 17.50 -15.26 3.02
CA GLU A 60 16.98 -14.99 1.67
C GLU A 60 15.93 -16.04 1.26
N LYS A 61 16.11 -17.30 1.65
CA LYS A 61 15.11 -18.34 1.47
C LYS A 61 13.79 -17.99 2.16
N ILE A 62 13.84 -17.57 3.43
CA ILE A 62 12.65 -17.13 4.18
C ILE A 62 11.98 -15.96 3.45
N ARG A 63 12.76 -14.95 3.03
CA ARG A 63 12.24 -13.78 2.32
C ARG A 63 11.53 -14.16 1.02
N ASN A 64 12.07 -15.11 0.26
CA ASN A 64 11.50 -15.56 -1.01
C ASN A 64 10.21 -16.35 -0.82
N ILE A 65 10.13 -17.20 0.21
CA ILE A 65 8.89 -17.90 0.59
C ILE A 65 7.79 -16.87 0.85
N VAL A 66 8.07 -15.86 1.67
CA VAL A 66 7.07 -14.84 2.05
C VAL A 66 6.63 -14.01 0.84
N LYS A 67 7.57 -13.57 -0.01
CA LYS A 67 7.26 -12.81 -1.24
C LYS A 67 6.49 -13.60 -2.30
N GLY A 68 6.45 -14.94 -2.21
CA GLY A 68 5.68 -15.78 -3.11
C GLY A 68 4.17 -15.70 -2.93
N TYR A 69 3.69 -15.07 -1.85
CA TYR A 69 2.27 -14.95 -1.55
C TYR A 69 1.67 -13.65 -2.11
N ASN A 70 0.63 -13.76 -2.94
CA ASN A 70 -0.07 -12.61 -3.53
C ASN A 70 -0.67 -11.64 -2.50
N GLY A 71 -0.94 -12.10 -1.28
CA GLY A 71 -1.48 -11.25 -0.20
C GLY A 71 -0.44 -10.37 0.49
N VAL A 72 0.85 -10.58 0.21
CA VAL A 72 1.97 -9.84 0.82
C VAL A 72 2.43 -8.73 -0.13
N GLU A 73 2.42 -7.49 0.33
CA GLU A 73 3.01 -6.35 -0.37
C GLU A 73 4.53 -6.33 -0.17
N GLU A 74 4.95 -6.40 1.10
CA GLU A 74 6.35 -6.22 1.46
C GLU A 74 6.71 -6.95 2.76
N VAL A 75 7.97 -7.36 2.87
CA VAL A 75 8.60 -7.75 4.13
C VAL A 75 9.36 -6.54 4.67
N THR A 76 8.79 -5.86 5.67
CA THR A 76 9.36 -4.62 6.23
C THR A 76 10.52 -4.92 7.17
N ALA A 77 10.48 -6.05 7.88
CA ALA A 77 11.58 -6.52 8.70
C ALA A 77 11.67 -8.06 8.67
N LEU A 78 12.91 -8.56 8.65
CA LEU A 78 13.21 -9.97 8.84
C LEU A 78 14.44 -10.07 9.74
N HIS A 79 14.24 -10.62 10.92
CA HIS A 79 15.30 -10.92 11.87
C HIS A 79 15.26 -12.41 12.18
N ALA A 80 16.41 -13.05 12.19
CA ALA A 80 16.51 -14.42 12.69
C ALA A 80 17.73 -14.56 13.57
N ARG A 81 17.62 -15.41 14.59
CA ARG A 81 18.71 -15.72 15.50
C ARG A 81 18.81 -17.22 15.77
N ASN A 82 20.04 -17.67 15.92
CA ASN A 82 20.35 -19.00 16.41
C ASN A 82 20.25 -19.01 17.95
N SER A 83 19.68 -20.08 18.49
CA SER A 83 19.73 -20.42 19.91
C SER A 83 19.98 -21.91 20.05
N GLY A 84 21.25 -22.28 20.28
CA GLY A 84 21.70 -23.66 20.18
C GLY A 84 21.55 -24.19 18.76
N SER A 85 20.84 -25.30 18.60
CA SER A 85 20.56 -25.93 17.29
C SER A 85 19.30 -25.41 16.63
N PHE A 86 18.62 -24.41 17.21
CA PHE A 86 17.32 -23.94 16.77
C PHE A 86 17.37 -22.48 16.29
N ILE A 87 16.55 -22.18 15.29
CA ILE A 87 16.40 -20.86 14.69
C ILE A 87 15.07 -20.26 15.15
N PHE A 88 15.13 -19.01 15.58
CA PHE A 88 13.97 -18.18 15.91
C PHE A 88 13.86 -17.07 14.88
N VAL A 89 12.70 -16.98 14.22
CA VAL A 89 12.45 -16.00 13.15
C VAL A 89 11.42 -14.99 13.61
N HIS A 90 11.70 -13.72 13.32
CA HIS A 90 10.80 -12.59 13.48
C HIS A 90 10.58 -11.91 12.13
N LEU A 91 9.32 -11.74 11.77
CA LEU A 91 8.90 -11.15 10.50
C LEU A 91 7.89 -10.04 10.77
N ASP A 92 8.14 -8.89 10.17
CA ASP A 92 7.13 -7.84 10.01
C ASP A 92 6.79 -7.75 8.52
N ILE A 93 5.50 -7.86 8.20
CA ILE A 93 5.02 -7.87 6.81
C ILE A 93 3.86 -6.89 6.60
N ARG A 94 3.77 -6.33 5.40
CA ARG A 94 2.62 -5.56 4.94
C ARG A 94 1.73 -6.42 4.05
N LEU A 95 0.43 -6.44 4.35
CA LEU A 95 -0.55 -7.27 3.67
C LEU A 95 -1.60 -6.42 2.95
N PHE A 96 -2.01 -6.81 1.74
CA PHE A 96 -3.13 -6.17 1.04
C PHE A 96 -4.49 -6.47 1.69
N ILE A 97 -4.52 -7.38 2.66
CA ILE A 97 -5.73 -7.86 3.32
C ILE A 97 -6.10 -6.96 4.50
N LYS A 98 -7.27 -6.31 4.43
CA LYS A 98 -7.83 -5.52 5.54
C LYS A 98 -8.52 -6.37 6.62
N LYS A 99 -9.16 -7.48 6.22
CA LYS A 99 -9.91 -8.35 7.14
C LYS A 99 -8.95 -9.14 8.05
N LEU A 100 -9.00 -8.88 9.36
CA LEU A 100 -8.14 -9.50 10.37
C LEU A 100 -8.10 -11.03 10.29
N LYS A 101 -9.26 -11.68 10.12
CA LYS A 101 -9.34 -13.16 10.04
C LYS A 101 -8.54 -13.70 8.84
N ALA A 102 -8.74 -13.12 7.65
CA ALA A 102 -8.05 -13.55 6.44
C ALA A 102 -6.54 -13.23 6.51
N ALA A 103 -6.15 -12.12 7.14
CA ALA A 103 -4.76 -11.78 7.38
C ALA A 103 -4.09 -12.78 8.35
N HIS A 104 -4.80 -13.19 9.41
CA HIS A 104 -4.32 -14.21 10.35
C HIS A 104 -4.15 -15.58 9.68
N GLU A 105 -5.12 -16.00 8.86
CA GLU A 105 -5.03 -17.26 8.10
C GLU A 105 -3.82 -17.26 7.17
N LEU A 106 -3.61 -16.18 6.40
CA LEU A 106 -2.43 -16.04 5.54
C LEU A 106 -1.11 -16.07 6.34
N ALA A 107 -1.03 -15.34 7.46
CA ALA A 107 0.16 -15.34 8.30
C ALA A 107 0.44 -16.74 8.88
N HIS A 108 -0.60 -17.46 9.29
CA HIS A 108 -0.48 -18.83 9.80
C HIS A 108 0.04 -19.79 8.72
N ASP A 109 -0.46 -19.66 7.49
CA ASP A 109 0.00 -20.46 6.36
C ASP A 109 1.49 -20.19 6.05
N ILE A 110 1.90 -18.92 6.04
CA ILE A 110 3.30 -18.51 5.84
C ILE A 110 4.20 -19.10 6.93
N GLU A 111 3.80 -18.99 8.21
CA GLU A 111 4.53 -19.61 9.33
C GLU A 111 4.73 -21.12 9.09
N GLY A 112 3.67 -21.83 8.70
CA GLY A 112 3.71 -23.26 8.45
C GLY A 112 4.68 -23.65 7.34
N VAL A 113 4.69 -22.90 6.23
CA VAL A 113 5.61 -23.16 5.11
C VAL A 113 7.05 -22.86 5.48
N ILE A 114 7.31 -21.75 6.17
CA ILE A 114 8.67 -21.42 6.63
C ILE A 114 9.23 -22.54 7.52
N ARG A 115 8.44 -23.01 8.49
CA ARG A 115 8.83 -24.11 9.39
C ARG A 115 9.09 -25.44 8.66
N LYS A 116 8.39 -25.66 7.54
CA LYS A 116 8.53 -26.88 6.75
C LYS A 116 9.74 -26.84 5.82
N GLU A 117 10.00 -25.70 5.20
CA GLU A 117 11.04 -25.58 4.17
C GLU A 117 12.42 -25.23 4.72
N VAL A 118 12.48 -24.58 5.88
CA VAL A 118 13.74 -24.19 6.51
C VAL A 118 13.99 -25.08 7.73
N PRO A 119 15.07 -25.87 7.72
CA PRO A 119 15.36 -26.77 8.82
C PRO A 119 15.67 -26.00 10.10
N PHE A 120 15.47 -26.67 11.25
CA PHE A 120 15.81 -26.15 12.58
C PHE A 120 15.03 -24.93 13.07
N ILE A 121 14.01 -24.47 12.35
CA ILE A 121 13.12 -23.43 12.85
C ILE A 121 12.26 -23.99 13.98
N GLU A 122 12.42 -23.42 15.18
CA GLU A 122 11.58 -23.73 16.34
C GLU A 122 10.33 -22.85 16.36
N ARG A 123 10.50 -21.55 16.08
CA ARG A 123 9.42 -20.57 16.12
C ARG A 123 9.56 -19.51 15.05
N VAL A 124 8.44 -19.17 14.43
CA VAL A 124 8.28 -17.98 13.59
C VAL A 124 7.24 -17.10 14.26
N SER A 125 7.59 -15.83 14.48
CA SER A 125 6.64 -14.83 14.94
C SER A 125 6.43 -13.83 13.81
N ILE A 126 5.20 -13.72 13.31
CA ILE A 126 4.84 -12.80 12.24
C ILE A 126 3.93 -11.71 12.81
N HIS A 127 4.38 -10.47 12.76
CA HIS A 127 3.51 -9.31 12.87
C HIS A 127 3.15 -8.84 11.47
N TYR A 128 1.90 -8.45 11.29
CA TYR A 128 1.44 -7.93 10.01
C TYR A 128 0.62 -6.67 10.19
N GLU A 129 0.78 -5.76 9.24
CA GLU A 129 0.01 -4.53 9.13
C GLU A 129 -0.68 -4.50 7.77
N PRO A 130 -1.94 -4.02 7.68
CA PRO A 130 -2.56 -3.80 6.39
C PRO A 130 -1.83 -2.68 5.63
N VAL A 131 -1.73 -2.80 4.31
CA VAL A 131 -1.24 -1.71 3.46
C VAL A 131 -2.13 -0.49 3.69
N LYS A 132 -1.53 0.61 4.16
CA LYS A 132 -2.19 1.92 4.11
C LYS A 132 -2.14 2.38 2.66
N LYS A 133 -3.28 2.30 1.95
CA LYS A 133 -3.41 2.97 0.65
C LYS A 133 -3.04 4.44 0.85
N ASP A 134 -2.03 4.93 0.11
CA ASP A 134 -1.64 6.35 0.14
C ASP A 134 -2.61 7.21 -0.68
N TYR A 135 -3.67 6.60 -1.22
CA TYR A 135 -4.79 7.24 -1.89
C TYR A 135 -6.13 6.64 -1.42
N ARG A 136 -7.19 7.42 -1.55
CA ARG A 136 -8.57 6.95 -1.52
C ARG A 136 -9.11 6.94 -2.94
N ARG A 137 -9.75 5.84 -3.33
CA ARG A 137 -10.43 5.73 -4.61
C ARG A 137 -11.88 6.14 -4.46
N HIS A 138 -12.30 7.07 -5.29
CA HIS A 138 -13.64 7.62 -5.29
C HIS A 138 -14.36 7.25 -6.58
N ALA A 139 -15.68 7.11 -6.50
CA ALA A 139 -16.53 6.89 -7.68
C ALA A 139 -17.82 7.71 -7.61
N VAL A 140 -18.35 8.07 -8.77
CA VAL A 140 -19.65 8.72 -8.92
C VAL A 140 -20.34 8.23 -10.21
N PRO A 141 -21.64 7.90 -10.17
CA PRO A 141 -22.40 7.60 -11.37
C PRO A 141 -22.63 8.86 -12.20
N LEU A 142 -22.43 8.77 -13.52
CA LEU A 142 -22.50 9.89 -14.46
C LEU A 142 -23.58 9.66 -15.51
N ALA A 143 -24.27 10.74 -15.87
CA ALA A 143 -25.30 10.78 -16.89
C ALA A 143 -24.71 10.87 -18.31
N ASP A 144 -23.51 11.43 -18.44
CA ASP A 144 -22.83 11.65 -19.73
C ASP A 144 -21.29 11.56 -19.60
N ARG A 145 -20.58 11.71 -20.73
CA ARG A 145 -19.10 11.65 -20.75
C ARG A 145 -18.46 12.99 -20.39
N GLU A 146 -19.25 14.05 -20.40
CA GLU A 146 -18.86 15.41 -20.03
C GLU A 146 -18.72 15.56 -18.51
N GLY A 147 -19.25 14.61 -17.74
CA GLY A 147 -19.06 14.50 -16.30
C GLY A 147 -20.27 14.97 -15.49
N LEU A 148 -21.47 15.04 -16.07
CA LEU A 148 -22.69 15.33 -15.33
C LEU A 148 -23.04 14.17 -14.39
N ILE A 149 -23.27 14.46 -13.10
CA ILE A 149 -23.60 13.46 -12.09
C ILE A 149 -25.04 12.97 -12.30
N SER A 150 -25.20 11.64 -12.37
CA SER A 150 -26.49 10.97 -12.56
C SER A 150 -27.33 11.02 -11.28
N GLU A 151 -28.63 11.27 -11.46
CA GLU A 151 -29.65 11.14 -10.40
C GLU A 151 -29.88 9.68 -9.98
N HIS A 152 -29.59 8.73 -10.87
CA HIS A 152 -29.86 7.31 -10.68
C HIS A 152 -28.59 6.48 -10.79
N PHE A 153 -28.27 5.73 -9.75
CA PHE A 153 -27.07 4.90 -9.67
C PHE A 153 -27.11 3.75 -10.66
N GLY A 154 -28.13 2.88 -10.58
CA GLY A 154 -28.18 1.65 -11.38
C GLY A 154 -28.40 1.88 -12.87
N SER A 155 -28.92 3.05 -13.25
CA SER A 155 -29.23 3.42 -14.64
C SER A 155 -28.25 4.45 -15.21
N ALA A 156 -27.18 4.78 -14.49
CA ALA A 156 -26.16 5.69 -14.99
C ALA A 156 -25.38 5.04 -16.14
N PRO A 157 -25.31 5.67 -17.33
CA PRO A 157 -24.58 5.12 -18.47
C PRO A 157 -23.06 5.13 -18.27
N PHE A 158 -22.53 6.01 -17.41
CA PHE A 158 -21.10 6.14 -17.16
C PHE A 158 -20.79 6.17 -15.66
N ILE A 159 -19.53 5.93 -15.32
CA ILE A 159 -19.00 6.03 -13.96
C ILE A 159 -17.69 6.81 -14.02
N GLY A 160 -17.60 7.88 -13.25
CA GLY A 160 -16.34 8.59 -13.00
C GLY A 160 -15.62 7.96 -11.82
N ILE A 161 -14.35 7.60 -11.98
CA ILE A 161 -13.48 7.05 -10.94
C ILE A 161 -12.23 7.92 -10.87
N TRP A 162 -11.82 8.29 -9.65
CA TRP A 162 -10.60 9.07 -9.44
C TRP A 162 -9.95 8.71 -8.11
N ASP A 163 -8.64 8.90 -8.04
CA ASP A 163 -7.84 8.65 -6.84
C ASP A 163 -7.41 9.98 -6.21
N ILE A 164 -7.62 10.14 -4.89
CA ILE A 164 -7.11 11.27 -4.10
C ILE A 164 -6.04 10.78 -3.15
N ARG A 165 -4.80 11.24 -3.31
CA ARG A 165 -3.70 10.92 -2.38
C ARG A 165 -3.96 11.48 -0.97
N VAL A 166 -3.73 10.65 0.04
CA VAL A 166 -3.73 10.97 1.47
C VAL A 166 -2.49 11.81 1.84
N SER A 167 -1.35 11.57 1.18
CA SER A 167 -0.12 12.34 1.40
C SER A 167 0.76 12.37 0.16
N GLY A 168 1.33 13.54 -0.19
CA GLY A 168 2.25 13.72 -1.32
C GLY A 168 1.73 14.65 -2.41
N PRO A 169 2.52 14.90 -3.48
CA PRO A 169 2.11 15.77 -4.59
C PRO A 169 0.91 15.15 -5.34
N GLU A 170 0.01 16.04 -5.76
CA GLU A 170 -1.26 15.71 -6.41
C GLU A 170 -1.06 14.80 -7.62
N MET A 171 -1.79 13.69 -7.64
CA MET A 171 -2.03 12.90 -8.85
C MET A 171 -3.52 13.01 -9.14
N SER A 172 -3.89 13.71 -10.21
CA SER A 172 -5.28 13.85 -10.65
C SER A 172 -5.50 12.96 -11.88
N SER A 173 -5.42 11.65 -11.66
CA SER A 173 -5.91 10.70 -12.65
C SER A 173 -7.39 10.50 -12.40
N HIS A 174 -8.22 10.79 -13.39
CA HIS A 174 -9.62 10.40 -13.42
C HIS A 174 -9.86 9.56 -14.68
N GLU A 175 -10.71 8.56 -14.57
CA GLU A 175 -11.20 7.77 -15.68
C GLU A 175 -12.72 7.81 -15.71
N ILE A 176 -13.28 7.79 -16.92
CA ILE A 176 -14.72 7.61 -17.12
C ILE A 176 -14.91 6.28 -17.83
N ILE A 177 -15.61 5.36 -17.17
CA ILE A 177 -15.92 4.04 -17.72
C ILE A 177 -17.40 3.95 -18.08
N GLU A 178 -17.73 3.13 -19.08
CA GLU A 178 -19.13 2.82 -19.41
C GLU A 178 -19.71 1.82 -18.42
N ASN A 179 -21.00 1.93 -18.14
CA ASN A 179 -21.72 0.94 -17.37
C ASN A 179 -22.05 -0.28 -18.23
N PRO A 180 -21.40 -1.44 -18.02
CA PRO A 180 -21.61 -2.62 -18.86
C PRO A 180 -23.00 -3.26 -18.64
N PHE A 181 -23.71 -2.85 -17.59
CA PHE A 181 -24.97 -3.46 -17.16
C PHE A 181 -26.20 -2.70 -17.65
N MET A 182 -26.03 -1.72 -18.56
CA MET A 182 -27.13 -0.92 -19.09
C MET A 182 -28.22 -1.73 -19.80
N ASN A 183 -27.86 -2.89 -20.36
CA ASN A 183 -28.77 -3.76 -21.11
C ASN A 183 -29.51 -4.80 -20.25
N LEU A 184 -29.28 -4.84 -18.93
CA LEU A 184 -29.96 -5.82 -18.06
C LEU A 184 -31.39 -5.36 -17.72
N ASP A 185 -32.38 -6.24 -17.82
CA ASP A 185 -33.77 -5.88 -17.51
C ASP A 185 -33.99 -5.55 -16.02
N LYS A 186 -33.23 -6.20 -15.12
CA LYS A 186 -33.31 -6.03 -13.66
C LYS A 186 -31.93 -6.19 -13.02
N GLY A 187 -31.77 -5.63 -11.82
CA GLY A 187 -30.56 -5.82 -11.03
C GLY A 187 -29.34 -5.01 -11.48
N LYS A 188 -29.51 -4.02 -12.37
CA LYS A 188 -28.40 -3.16 -12.85
C LYS A 188 -27.57 -2.57 -11.71
N GLY A 189 -28.24 -2.01 -10.70
CA GLY A 189 -27.55 -1.43 -9.54
C GLY A 189 -26.81 -2.45 -8.68
N ILE A 190 -27.31 -3.69 -8.58
CA ILE A 190 -26.61 -4.77 -7.86
C ILE A 190 -25.30 -5.10 -8.58
N LYS A 191 -25.37 -5.30 -9.90
CA LYS A 191 -24.18 -5.58 -10.73
C LYS A 191 -23.19 -4.43 -10.76
N LEU A 192 -23.70 -3.19 -10.81
CA LEU A 192 -22.86 -2.01 -10.72
C LEU A 192 -22.14 -1.94 -9.36
N ALA A 193 -22.83 -2.24 -8.26
CA ALA A 193 -22.20 -2.30 -6.93
C ALA A 193 -21.11 -3.37 -6.84
N GLU A 194 -21.34 -4.57 -7.40
CA GLU A 194 -20.33 -5.63 -7.49
C GLU A 194 -19.08 -5.16 -8.26
N LEU A 195 -19.27 -4.54 -9.43
CA LEU A 195 -18.17 -3.98 -10.23
C LEU A 195 -17.37 -2.93 -9.47
N LEU A 196 -18.03 -2.06 -8.72
CA LEU A 196 -17.36 -1.03 -7.94
C LEU A 196 -16.54 -1.62 -6.78
N ILE A 197 -17.01 -2.69 -6.16
CA ILE A 197 -16.24 -3.46 -5.16
C ILE A 197 -15.01 -4.08 -5.81
N GLU A 198 -15.14 -4.68 -7.00
CA GLU A 198 -14.02 -5.24 -7.75
C GLU A 198 -12.99 -4.18 -8.18
N ARG A 199 -13.44 -2.94 -8.40
CA ARG A 199 -12.57 -1.77 -8.69
C ARG A 199 -11.92 -1.17 -7.44
N GLU A 200 -12.18 -1.76 -6.28
CA GLU A 200 -11.66 -1.36 -4.96
C GLU A 200 -11.89 0.11 -4.63
N ILE A 201 -13.09 0.62 -4.93
CA ILE A 201 -13.46 1.96 -4.50
C ILE A 201 -13.53 2.02 -2.96
N ASP A 202 -13.15 3.15 -2.39
CA ASP A 202 -13.27 3.40 -0.94
C ASP A 202 -14.48 4.31 -0.65
N ILE A 203 -14.82 5.23 -1.56
CA ILE A 203 -15.92 6.18 -1.40
C ILE A 203 -16.80 6.19 -2.66
N LEU A 204 -18.12 6.05 -2.48
CA LEU A 204 -19.11 6.19 -3.55
C LEU A 204 -19.99 7.41 -3.27
N TYR A 205 -20.03 8.34 -4.22
CA TYR A 205 -20.94 9.47 -4.19
C TYR A 205 -22.21 9.18 -4.99
N THR A 206 -23.37 9.53 -4.44
CA THR A 206 -24.66 9.45 -5.15
C THR A 206 -25.56 10.63 -4.82
N LYS A 207 -26.49 10.94 -5.71
CA LYS A 207 -27.60 11.87 -5.41
C LYS A 207 -28.76 11.18 -4.73
N GLU A 208 -29.00 9.92 -5.07
CA GLU A 208 -30.04 9.11 -4.44
C GLU A 208 -29.54 8.38 -3.18
N ALA A 209 -30.42 8.24 -2.20
CA ALA A 209 -30.23 7.33 -1.07
C ALA A 209 -30.52 5.87 -1.49
N PHE A 210 -29.77 4.94 -0.89
CA PHE A 210 -29.92 3.51 -1.13
C PHE A 210 -30.86 2.80 -0.15
N GLU A 211 -31.49 3.51 0.78
CA GLU A 211 -32.33 2.91 1.83
C GLU A 211 -33.40 1.96 1.26
N GLY A 212 -33.34 0.69 1.66
CA GLY A 212 -34.27 -0.36 1.24
C GLY A 212 -34.07 -0.87 -0.19
N LYS A 213 -32.98 -0.50 -0.89
CA LYS A 213 -32.72 -0.90 -2.28
C LYS A 213 -31.68 -2.02 -2.37
N GLY A 214 -31.74 -2.78 -3.47
CA GLY A 214 -30.81 -3.89 -3.77
C GLY A 214 -29.31 -3.56 -3.63
N PRO A 215 -28.82 -2.41 -4.14
CA PRO A 215 -27.40 -2.02 -4.00
C PRO A 215 -26.94 -1.87 -2.55
N GLN A 216 -27.82 -1.45 -1.62
CA GLN A 216 -27.47 -1.24 -0.22
C GLN A 216 -26.97 -2.53 0.43
N TYR A 217 -27.61 -3.66 0.14
CA TYR A 217 -27.23 -4.95 0.71
C TYR A 217 -25.82 -5.37 0.25
N VAL A 218 -25.51 -5.18 -1.04
CA VAL A 218 -24.19 -5.51 -1.60
C VAL A 218 -23.11 -4.59 -1.02
N LEU A 219 -23.39 -3.28 -0.96
CA LEU A 219 -22.44 -2.28 -0.47
C LEU A 219 -22.24 -2.36 1.04
N SER A 220 -23.25 -2.77 1.82
CA SER A 220 -23.14 -2.90 3.29
C SER A 220 -22.14 -3.96 3.76
N GLY A 221 -21.86 -4.97 2.92
CA GLY A 221 -20.84 -5.98 3.18
C GLY A 221 -19.44 -5.56 2.74
N ALA A 222 -19.32 -4.42 2.06
CA ALA A 222 -18.08 -3.84 1.57
C ALA A 222 -17.66 -2.65 2.45
N GLU A 223 -16.37 -2.42 2.56
CA GLU A 223 -15.80 -1.26 3.30
C GLU A 223 -15.86 0.03 2.45
N ILE A 224 -17.01 0.28 1.81
CA ILE A 224 -17.24 1.44 0.95
C ILE A 224 -18.05 2.48 1.71
N GLU A 225 -17.52 3.69 1.84
CA GLU A 225 -18.23 4.82 2.42
C GLU A 225 -19.20 5.42 1.39
N LEU A 226 -20.49 5.46 1.74
CA LEU A 226 -21.53 6.06 0.89
C LEU A 226 -21.72 7.53 1.29
N ARG A 227 -21.62 8.44 0.31
CA ARG A 227 -21.81 9.87 0.51
C ARG A 227 -22.88 10.42 -0.43
N ASN A 228 -23.80 11.20 0.11
CA ASN A 228 -24.70 11.97 -0.73
C ASN A 228 -24.01 13.26 -1.20
N THR A 229 -24.26 13.68 -2.44
CA THR A 229 -23.74 14.92 -3.00
C THR A 229 -24.83 15.69 -3.74
N GLU A 230 -24.83 17.02 -3.59
CA GLU A 230 -25.70 17.94 -4.35
C GLU A 230 -24.95 18.56 -5.54
N LEU A 231 -23.67 18.22 -5.73
CA LEU A 231 -22.87 18.73 -6.84
C LEU A 231 -23.36 18.17 -8.17
N LEU A 232 -23.19 18.97 -9.22
CA LEU A 232 -23.70 18.64 -10.54
C LEU A 232 -22.65 17.95 -11.41
N THR A 233 -21.37 18.24 -11.22
CA THR A 233 -20.31 17.75 -12.10
C THR A 233 -19.22 16.99 -11.36
N LEU A 234 -18.58 16.06 -12.07
CA LEU A 234 -17.40 15.32 -11.61
C LEU A 234 -16.27 16.29 -11.19
N ASN A 235 -16.05 17.35 -11.95
CA ASN A 235 -14.98 18.31 -11.67
C ASN A 235 -15.20 19.02 -10.33
N ASP A 236 -16.42 19.51 -10.07
CA ASP A 236 -16.77 20.15 -8.80
C ASP A 236 -16.53 19.19 -7.61
N LEU A 237 -16.87 17.91 -7.81
CA LEU A 237 -16.71 16.89 -6.78
C LEU A 237 -15.23 16.60 -6.50
N ILE A 238 -14.40 16.51 -7.55
CA ILE A 238 -12.96 16.36 -7.43
C ILE A 238 -12.36 17.57 -6.69
N GLU A 239 -12.78 18.80 -7.03
CA GLU A 239 -12.31 20.01 -6.37
C GLU A 239 -12.69 20.06 -4.89
N SER A 240 -13.95 19.76 -4.53
CA SER A 240 -14.38 19.70 -3.12
C SER A 240 -13.61 18.66 -2.30
N GLY A 241 -13.25 17.54 -2.93
CA GLY A 241 -12.47 16.47 -2.29
C GLY A 241 -11.05 16.91 -1.93
N LYS A 242 -10.47 17.84 -2.71
CA LYS A 242 -9.15 18.43 -2.45
C LYS A 242 -9.16 19.37 -1.25
N GLU A 243 -10.24 20.09 -1.02
CA GLU A 243 -10.36 21.04 0.10
C GLU A 243 -10.50 20.33 1.45
N ALA A 244 -11.29 19.26 1.50
CA ALA A 244 -11.48 18.45 2.71
C ALA A 244 -10.16 17.78 3.18
N GLY A 245 -9.32 17.30 2.24
CA GLY A 245 -8.03 16.68 2.56
C GLY A 245 -6.98 17.65 3.13
N ARG A 246 -7.20 18.96 3.08
CA ARG A 246 -6.32 19.97 3.71
C ARG A 246 -6.69 20.27 5.17
N GLN A 247 -7.91 19.95 5.61
CA GLN A 247 -8.40 20.28 6.95
C GLN A 247 -8.20 19.17 7.99
N GLU A 248 -7.89 17.93 7.56
CA GLU A 248 -7.57 16.80 8.46
C GLU A 248 -6.07 16.68 8.81
N LYS A 249 -5.26 17.74 8.57
CA LYS A 249 -3.84 17.80 8.95
C LYS A 249 -3.60 18.57 10.24
#